data_AF-A0A9W7G3U1-F1
#
_entry.id   AF-A0A9W7G3U1-F1
#
_cell.length_a   1.000
_cell.length_b   1.000
_cell.length_c   1.000
_cell.angle_alpha   90.00
_cell.angle_beta   90.00
_cell.angle_gamma   90.00
#
_symmetry.space_group_name_H-M   'P 1'
#
loop_
_entity.id
_entity.type
_entity.pdbx_description
1 polymer ?
#
loop_
_entity_poly.entity_id
_entity_poly.type
_entity_poly.pdbx_seq_one_letter_code
_entity_poly.pdbx_strand_id
1 'polypeptide(L)'
;MLMAHVIVLVLALPASHALVETSLHLFGTQGSRSPLVNWYLDELDLSYTQLPPRPTPHPFNQVPCLVDGPVDDLAACTPIWESGAILLHIATKYDPNYSLEKHAPWVVFANSALDPICFREDSNGRVLGTNLDKPNKKVAVLEEMLGSCNFIVDDTFSVADVAVASYLNYVPLFNGDSVTLREIPNVVRYMERCAERDKFGAAFGPQHQNMVRALCGKWLAEGKAGGEKKMFGLF
;
A
#
# COMPACT_ATOMS: atom_id res chain seq x y z
N MET A 1 73.37 -14.37 -30.88
CA MET A 1 72.97 -13.89 -29.55
C MET A 1 71.48 -13.62 -29.58
N LEU A 2 70.67 -14.54 -29.05
CA LEU A 2 69.21 -14.42 -29.02
C LEU A 2 68.81 -13.82 -27.66
N MET A 3 68.17 -12.65 -27.66
CA MET A 3 67.66 -11.98 -26.46
C MET A 3 66.30 -12.57 -26.08
N ALA A 4 66.25 -13.34 -24.99
CA ALA A 4 65.00 -13.85 -24.43
C ALA A 4 64.25 -12.73 -23.70
N HIS A 5 63.09 -12.34 -24.21
CA HIS A 5 62.14 -11.49 -23.49
C HIS A 5 61.37 -12.36 -22.49
N VAL A 6 61.56 -12.10 -21.20
CA VAL A 6 60.76 -12.69 -20.13
C VAL A 6 59.43 -11.93 -20.05
N ILE A 7 58.35 -12.56 -20.51
CA ILE A 7 56.99 -12.07 -20.29
C ILE A 7 56.58 -12.53 -18.89
N VAL A 8 56.46 -11.59 -17.95
CA VAL A 8 55.85 -11.85 -16.65
C VAL A 8 54.33 -11.82 -16.82
N LEU A 9 53.72 -13.01 -16.87
CA LEU A 9 52.27 -13.16 -16.85
C LEU A 9 51.77 -12.98 -15.42
N VAL A 10 51.26 -11.79 -15.09
CA VAL A 10 50.51 -11.57 -13.84
C VAL A 10 49.14 -12.21 -14.01
N LEU A 11 48.96 -13.39 -13.44
CA LEU A 11 47.64 -14.02 -13.31
C LEU A 11 46.84 -13.25 -12.26
N ALA A 12 45.95 -12.37 -12.70
CA ALA A 12 44.92 -11.81 -11.85
C ALA A 12 43.93 -12.94 -11.51
N LEU A 13 43.94 -13.40 -10.26
CA LEU A 13 42.88 -14.27 -9.75
C LEU A 13 41.57 -13.47 -9.72
N PRO A 14 40.44 -13.99 -10.23
CA PRO A 14 39.16 -13.34 -10.06
C PRO A 14 38.79 -13.39 -8.57
N ALA A 15 38.53 -12.23 -7.97
CA ALA A 15 37.91 -12.17 -6.67
C ALA A 15 36.51 -12.78 -6.78
N SER A 16 36.34 -14.01 -6.29
CA SER A 16 35.03 -14.63 -6.08
C SER A 16 34.26 -13.76 -5.10
N HIS A 17 33.48 -12.82 -5.62
CA HIS A 17 32.40 -12.21 -4.85
C HIS A 17 31.35 -13.30 -4.73
N ALA A 18 31.30 -13.96 -3.58
CA ALA A 18 30.13 -14.73 -3.22
C ALA A 18 28.93 -13.81 -3.45
N LEU A 19 27.95 -14.26 -4.24
CA LEU A 19 26.70 -13.53 -4.39
C LEU A 19 26.07 -13.49 -3.01
N VAL A 20 26.09 -12.31 -2.41
CA VAL A 20 25.42 -12.08 -1.13
C VAL A 20 23.92 -12.19 -1.42
N GLU A 21 23.26 -13.17 -0.82
CA GLU A 21 21.82 -13.33 -0.94
C GLU A 21 21.14 -12.12 -0.30
N THR A 22 20.55 -11.26 -1.13
CA THR A 22 19.76 -10.12 -0.68
C THR A 22 18.30 -10.53 -0.57
N SER A 23 17.63 -10.13 0.51
CA SER A 23 16.20 -10.36 0.65
C SER A 23 15.49 -9.15 1.27
N LEU A 24 14.17 -9.13 1.12
CA LEU A 24 13.31 -8.13 1.72
C LEU A 24 12.92 -8.58 3.12
N HIS A 25 13.17 -7.75 4.13
CA HIS A 25 12.87 -8.02 5.53
C HIS A 25 11.90 -6.97 6.06
N LEU A 26 10.66 -7.36 6.34
CA LEU A 26 9.61 -6.45 6.80
C LEU A 26 9.37 -6.62 8.30
N PHE A 27 9.73 -5.61 9.08
CA PHE A 27 9.33 -5.49 10.48
C PHE A 27 7.91 -4.95 10.53
N GLY A 28 6.96 -5.74 11.06
CA GLY A 28 5.55 -5.38 10.93
C GLY A 28 4.58 -6.17 11.79
N THR A 29 3.33 -5.69 11.83
CA THR A 29 2.17 -6.36 12.46
C THR A 29 0.90 -6.11 11.66
N GLN A 30 -0.08 -7.00 11.81
CA GLN A 30 -1.41 -6.83 11.23
C GLN A 30 -2.15 -5.58 11.72
N GLY A 31 -1.93 -5.16 12.98
CA GLY A 31 -2.57 -3.98 13.57
C GLY A 31 -1.92 -2.64 13.20
N SER A 32 -1.07 -2.60 12.17
CA SER A 32 -0.31 -1.41 11.76
C SER A 32 -0.54 -1.11 10.27
N ARG A 33 0.31 -0.25 9.70
CA ARG A 33 0.38 -0.01 8.25
C ARG A 33 1.19 -1.08 7.49
N SER A 34 1.59 -2.17 8.14
CA SER A 34 2.34 -3.26 7.48
C SER A 34 1.54 -3.99 6.39
N PRO A 35 0.23 -4.28 6.57
CA PRO A 35 -0.55 -5.01 5.57
C PRO A 35 -0.56 -4.38 4.18
N LEU A 36 -0.48 -3.06 4.04
CA LEU A 36 -0.38 -2.44 2.71
C LEU A 36 0.96 -2.71 2.02
N VAL A 37 2.04 -2.87 2.79
CA VAL A 37 3.34 -3.30 2.25
C VAL A 37 3.31 -4.78 1.90
N ASN A 38 2.78 -5.63 2.79
CA ASN A 38 2.58 -7.06 2.53
C ASN A 38 1.78 -7.27 1.23
N TRP A 39 0.68 -6.52 1.07
CA TRP A 39 -0.17 -6.62 -0.11
C TRP A 39 0.59 -6.32 -1.39
N TYR A 40 1.39 -5.26 -1.44
CA TYR A 40 2.13 -4.94 -2.66
C TYR A 40 3.25 -5.94 -2.96
N LEU A 41 3.97 -6.40 -1.93
CA LEU A 41 4.96 -7.48 -2.08
C LEU A 41 4.32 -8.74 -2.65
N ASP A 42 3.15 -9.10 -2.12
CA ASP A 42 2.38 -10.28 -2.54
C ASP A 42 1.83 -10.14 -3.98
N GLU A 43 1.44 -8.94 -4.40
CA GLU A 43 0.97 -8.64 -5.77
C GLU A 43 2.10 -8.67 -6.81
N LEU A 44 3.33 -8.34 -6.39
CA LEU A 44 4.54 -8.49 -7.21
C LEU A 44 5.17 -9.89 -7.12
N ASP A 45 4.54 -10.81 -6.38
CA ASP A 45 5.05 -12.15 -6.09
C ASP A 45 6.51 -12.15 -5.56
N LEU A 46 6.86 -11.13 -4.77
CA LEU A 46 8.18 -10.98 -4.17
C LEU A 46 8.31 -11.84 -2.92
N SER A 47 9.44 -12.54 -2.79
CA SER A 47 9.79 -13.23 -1.55
C SER A 47 10.31 -12.23 -0.51
N TYR A 48 9.77 -12.31 0.70
CA TYR A 48 10.21 -11.51 1.83
C TYR A 48 10.10 -12.28 3.14
N THR A 49 10.90 -11.87 4.13
CA THR A 49 10.83 -12.39 5.49
C THR A 49 10.04 -11.41 6.37
N GLN A 50 8.93 -11.86 6.92
CA GLN A 50 8.22 -11.13 7.96
C GLN A 50 8.96 -11.26 9.30
N LEU A 51 9.46 -10.14 9.82
CA LEU A 51 10.16 -10.09 11.09
C LEU A 51 9.25 -9.60 12.23
N PRO A 52 9.56 -9.96 13.50
CA PRO A 52 8.89 -9.39 14.66
C PRO A 52 8.95 -7.85 14.63
N PRO A 53 7.90 -7.15 15.09
CA PRO A 53 7.82 -5.69 14.99
C PRO A 53 8.77 -4.96 15.96
N ARG A 54 9.33 -5.66 16.94
CA ARG A 54 10.22 -5.11 17.97
C ARG A 54 11.29 -6.14 18.33
N PRO A 55 12.56 -5.71 18.56
CA PRO A 55 13.07 -4.37 18.27
C PRO A 55 13.00 -4.05 16.77
N THR A 56 12.76 -2.79 16.44
CA THR A 56 12.65 -2.28 15.05
C THR A 56 13.78 -1.28 14.79
N PRO A 57 14.39 -1.29 13.59
CA PRO A 57 15.41 -0.30 13.23
C PRO A 57 14.83 1.08 12.89
N HIS A 58 13.50 1.23 12.96
CA HIS A 58 12.83 2.52 12.77
C HIS A 58 13.21 3.53 13.89
N PRO A 59 13.65 4.75 13.58
CA PRO A 59 14.17 5.71 14.58
C PRO A 59 13.12 6.12 15.63
N PHE A 60 11.84 6.14 15.25
CA PHE A 60 10.71 6.42 16.14
C PHE A 60 10.07 5.16 16.77
N ASN A 61 10.71 3.99 16.66
CA ASN A 61 10.21 2.74 17.22
C ASN A 61 8.79 2.37 16.70
N GLN A 62 8.53 2.60 15.42
CA GLN A 62 7.27 2.30 14.73
C GLN A 62 7.44 1.19 13.68
N VAL A 63 6.32 0.73 13.12
CA VAL A 63 6.24 -0.21 12.01
C VAL A 63 5.16 0.25 11.02
N PRO A 64 5.28 -0.05 9.71
CA PRO A 64 6.27 -0.91 9.08
C PRO A 64 7.67 -0.30 8.98
N CYS A 65 8.68 -1.16 8.92
CA CYS A 65 10.04 -0.82 8.55
C CYS A 65 10.60 -1.93 7.66
N LEU A 66 11.19 -1.57 6.52
CA LEU A 66 11.77 -2.49 5.56
C LEU A 66 13.29 -2.40 5.61
N VAL A 67 13.96 -3.55 5.58
CA VAL A 67 15.38 -3.66 5.25
C VAL A 67 15.50 -4.48 3.97
N ASP A 68 16.16 -3.92 2.97
CA ASP A 68 16.42 -4.56 1.68
C ASP A 68 17.93 -4.74 1.53
N GLY A 69 18.41 -5.97 1.73
CA GLY A 69 19.84 -6.23 1.79
C GLY A 69 20.19 -7.65 2.24
N PRO A 70 21.48 -7.92 2.51
CA PRO A 70 21.97 -9.21 3.00
C PRO A 70 21.18 -9.75 4.19
N VAL A 71 20.81 -11.03 4.12
CA VAL A 71 20.19 -11.75 5.25
C VAL A 71 21.10 -11.76 6.49
N ASP A 72 22.41 -11.88 6.28
CA ASP A 72 23.40 -12.08 7.35
C ASP A 72 23.88 -10.79 8.03
N ASP A 73 23.53 -9.61 7.51
CA ASP A 73 23.97 -8.31 8.05
C ASP A 73 22.95 -7.18 7.84
N LEU A 74 21.78 -7.34 8.44
CA LEU A 74 20.73 -6.31 8.41
C LEU A 74 21.17 -5.01 9.12
N ALA A 75 22.10 -5.08 10.06
CA ALA A 75 22.58 -3.93 10.82
C ALA A 75 23.42 -2.97 9.96
N ALA A 76 24.10 -3.48 8.94
CA ALA A 76 24.81 -2.67 7.96
C ALA A 76 23.89 -2.01 6.91
N CYS A 77 22.62 -2.43 6.83
CA CYS A 77 21.67 -1.93 5.86
C CYS A 77 20.94 -0.67 6.36
N THR A 78 20.63 0.25 5.43
CA THR A 78 19.82 1.43 5.78
C THR A 78 18.34 1.04 5.85
N PRO A 79 17.66 1.20 7.01
CA PRO A 79 16.25 0.89 7.12
C PRO A 79 15.41 1.92 6.38
N ILE A 80 14.36 1.45 5.70
CA ILE A 80 13.37 2.27 5.01
C ILE A 80 12.10 2.26 5.85
N TRP A 81 11.64 3.44 6.22
CA TRP A 81 10.47 3.66 7.06
C TRP A 81 9.54 4.69 6.42
N GLU A 82 8.35 4.88 7.00
CA GLU A 82 7.15 5.39 6.32
C GLU A 82 6.60 4.43 5.27
N SER A 83 5.35 4.01 5.45
CA SER A 83 4.72 3.03 4.56
C SER A 83 4.71 3.47 3.09
N GLY A 84 4.52 4.77 2.80
CA GLY A 84 4.59 5.30 1.45
C GLY A 84 5.99 5.24 0.84
N ALA A 85 7.04 5.54 1.62
CA ALA A 85 8.40 5.45 1.14
C ALA A 85 8.82 3.99 0.89
N ILE A 86 8.39 3.06 1.74
CA ILE A 86 8.58 1.62 1.55
C ILE A 86 7.91 1.17 0.23
N LEU A 87 6.66 1.57 0.00
CA LEU A 87 5.95 1.25 -1.24
C LEU A 87 6.69 1.79 -2.48
N LEU A 88 7.16 3.04 -2.43
CA LEU A 88 7.90 3.64 -3.55
C LEU A 88 9.26 2.98 -3.78
N HIS A 89 9.95 2.57 -2.73
CA HIS A 89 11.18 1.79 -2.84
C HIS A 89 10.94 0.46 -3.56
N ILE A 90 9.93 -0.29 -3.12
CA ILE A 90 9.55 -1.56 -3.73
C ILE A 90 9.18 -1.35 -5.21
N ALA A 91 8.33 -0.36 -5.50
CA ALA A 91 7.89 -0.07 -6.85
C ALA A 91 9.07 0.30 -7.76
N THR A 92 9.95 1.20 -7.30
CA THR A 92 11.10 1.66 -8.08
C THR A 92 12.07 0.51 -8.42
N LYS A 93 12.25 -0.44 -7.50
CA LYS A 93 13.24 -1.50 -7.65
C LYS A 93 12.69 -2.76 -8.32
N TYR A 94 11.42 -3.07 -8.14
CA TYR A 94 10.85 -4.38 -8.49
C TYR A 94 9.63 -4.33 -9.42
N ASP A 95 8.99 -3.18 -9.61
CA ASP A 95 7.84 -3.06 -10.51
C ASP A 95 8.27 -2.46 -11.86
N PRO A 96 8.31 -3.24 -12.95
CA PRO A 96 8.74 -2.76 -14.25
C PRO A 96 7.78 -1.73 -14.87
N ASN A 97 6.54 -1.61 -14.36
CA ASN A 97 5.55 -0.66 -14.84
C ASN A 97 5.55 0.65 -14.05
N TYR A 98 6.41 0.76 -13.03
CA TYR A 98 6.49 1.96 -12.20
C TYR A 98 7.01 3.17 -12.99
N SER A 99 6.36 4.31 -12.73
CA SER A 99 6.81 5.65 -13.14
C SER A 99 6.64 6.58 -11.95
N LEU A 100 7.72 7.29 -11.61
CA LEU A 100 7.73 8.26 -10.53
C LEU A 100 6.63 9.31 -10.70
N GLU A 101 6.51 9.88 -11.90
CA GLU A 101 5.60 10.97 -12.23
C GLU A 101 4.14 10.55 -12.16
N LYS A 102 3.85 9.30 -12.52
CA LYS A 102 2.47 8.79 -12.52
C LYS A 102 2.04 8.25 -11.16
N HIS A 103 2.92 7.57 -10.44
CA HIS A 103 2.55 6.77 -9.27
C HIS A 103 2.87 7.46 -7.94
N ALA A 104 4.04 8.09 -7.83
CA ALA A 104 4.47 8.67 -6.56
C ALA A 104 3.53 9.77 -6.03
N PRO A 105 2.93 10.64 -6.87
CA PRO A 105 1.94 11.60 -6.40
C PRO A 105 0.75 10.96 -5.66
N TRP A 106 0.28 9.79 -6.10
CA TRP A 106 -0.84 9.09 -5.47
C TRP A 106 -0.46 8.46 -4.14
N VAL A 107 0.75 7.90 -4.04
CA VAL A 107 1.27 7.37 -2.77
C VAL A 107 1.43 8.50 -1.76
N VAL A 108 2.07 9.61 -2.16
CA VAL A 108 2.22 10.79 -1.30
C VAL A 108 0.87 11.40 -0.93
N PHE A 109 -0.08 11.48 -1.88
CA PHE A 109 -1.46 11.90 -1.62
C PHE A 109 -2.14 11.01 -0.57
N ALA A 110 -2.01 9.69 -0.67
CA ALA A 110 -2.58 8.75 0.29
C ALA A 110 -2.05 9.03 1.70
N ASN A 111 -0.72 9.09 1.86
CA ASN A 111 -0.06 9.30 3.14
C ASN A 111 -0.32 10.69 3.77
N SER A 112 -0.43 11.75 2.96
CA SER A 112 -0.42 13.13 3.48
C SER A 112 -1.78 13.83 3.46
N ALA A 113 -2.64 13.49 2.51
CA ALA A 113 -3.86 14.24 2.23
C ALA A 113 -5.13 13.40 2.34
N LEU A 114 -5.06 12.11 1.99
CA LEU A 114 -6.18 11.19 2.16
C LEU A 114 -6.26 10.69 3.59
N ASP A 115 -5.13 10.41 4.24
CA ASP A 115 -5.06 9.98 5.64
C ASP A 115 -5.94 10.78 6.61
N PRO A 116 -5.82 12.12 6.72
CA PRO A 116 -6.65 12.91 7.63
C PRO A 116 -8.14 13.00 7.20
N ILE A 117 -8.47 12.56 5.98
CA ILE A 117 -9.86 12.41 5.54
C ILE A 117 -10.39 11.05 6.01
N CYS A 118 -9.61 9.99 5.85
CA CYS A 118 -9.98 8.65 6.28
C CYS A 118 -10.05 8.53 7.81
N PHE A 119 -9.13 9.18 8.53
CA PHE A 119 -9.00 9.04 9.99
C PHE A 119 -8.98 10.40 10.67
N ARG A 120 -9.97 10.64 11.52
CA ARG A 120 -9.91 11.67 12.55
C ARG A 120 -9.24 11.07 13.76
N GLU A 121 -8.04 11.51 14.09
CA GLU A 121 -7.28 10.99 15.22
C GLU A 121 -7.23 11.97 16.39
N ASP A 122 -7.07 11.45 17.61
CA ASP A 122 -6.70 12.26 18.78
C ASP A 122 -5.19 12.55 18.83
N SER A 123 -4.73 13.27 19.85
CA SER A 123 -3.30 13.60 20.02
C SER A 123 -2.40 12.38 20.26
N ASN A 124 -2.98 11.21 20.54
CA ASN A 124 -2.26 9.96 20.76
C ASN A 124 -2.34 9.03 19.53
N GLY A 125 -2.90 9.49 18.41
CA GLY A 125 -3.06 8.69 17.19
C GLY A 125 -4.19 7.67 17.25
N ARG A 126 -5.15 7.80 18.18
CA ARG A 126 -6.33 6.93 18.22
C ARG A 126 -7.37 7.43 17.22
N VAL A 127 -7.81 6.55 16.32
CA VAL A 127 -8.91 6.83 15.38
C VAL A 127 -10.24 7.02 16.12
N LEU A 128 -10.83 8.21 15.98
CA LEU A 128 -12.11 8.64 16.54
C LEU A 128 -13.26 8.64 15.52
N GLY A 129 -12.93 8.55 14.23
CA GLY A 129 -13.92 8.51 13.16
C GLY A 129 -13.32 8.75 11.78
N THR A 130 -14.16 8.95 10.77
CA THR A 130 -13.76 9.31 9.39
C THR A 130 -14.49 10.56 8.90
N ASN A 131 -13.87 11.34 8.01
CA ASN A 131 -14.51 12.44 7.27
C ASN A 131 -14.96 12.03 5.86
N LEU A 132 -14.82 10.76 5.46
CA LEU A 132 -15.31 10.27 4.16
C LEU A 132 -16.84 10.32 4.03
N ASP A 133 -17.56 10.33 5.15
CA ASP A 133 -19.02 10.46 5.22
C ASP A 133 -19.52 11.92 5.08
N LYS A 134 -18.61 12.87 4.85
CA LYS A 134 -18.89 14.30 4.70
C LYS A 134 -18.43 14.81 3.34
N PRO A 135 -19.06 15.89 2.81
CA PRO A 135 -18.60 16.51 1.57
C PRO A 135 -17.13 16.94 1.64
N ASN A 136 -16.32 16.46 0.70
CA ASN A 136 -14.91 16.79 0.60
C ASN A 136 -14.49 16.91 -0.87
N LYS A 137 -13.84 18.01 -1.24
CA LYS A 137 -13.45 18.30 -2.64
C LYS A 137 -12.50 17.24 -3.22
N LYS A 138 -11.57 16.71 -2.43
CA LYS A 138 -10.60 15.69 -2.90
C LYS A 138 -11.30 14.35 -3.13
N VAL A 139 -12.24 14.00 -2.25
CA VAL A 139 -13.06 12.78 -2.40
C VAL A 139 -14.00 12.91 -3.59
N ALA A 140 -14.57 14.10 -3.83
CA ALA A 140 -15.39 14.35 -5.01
C ALA A 140 -14.62 14.14 -6.33
N VAL A 141 -13.36 14.58 -6.40
CA VAL A 141 -12.48 14.31 -7.56
C VAL A 141 -12.24 12.81 -7.71
N LEU A 142 -11.95 12.11 -6.61
CA LEU A 142 -11.73 10.66 -6.64
C LEU A 142 -12.99 9.90 -7.08
N GLU A 143 -14.16 10.30 -6.58
CA GLU A 143 -15.47 9.78 -6.96
C GLU A 143 -15.77 9.98 -8.45
N GLU A 144 -15.47 11.14 -9.00
CA GLU A 144 -15.65 11.42 -10.42
C GLU A 144 -14.72 10.56 -11.28
N MET A 145 -13.41 10.55 -10.96
CA MET A 145 -12.41 9.78 -11.70
C MET A 145 -12.73 8.28 -11.73
N LEU A 146 -13.02 7.68 -10.57
CA LEU A 146 -13.36 6.26 -10.42
C LEU A 146 -14.71 5.89 -11.04
N GLY A 147 -15.49 6.86 -11.52
CA GLY A 147 -16.65 6.61 -12.37
C GLY A 147 -16.28 6.20 -13.79
N SER A 148 -15.03 6.41 -14.21
CA SER A 148 -14.54 6.19 -15.57
C SER A 148 -13.38 5.19 -15.68
N CYS A 149 -12.75 4.82 -14.57
CA CYS A 149 -11.68 3.82 -14.53
C CYS A 149 -11.87 2.83 -13.37
N ASN A 150 -11.31 1.63 -13.52
CA ASN A 150 -11.22 0.60 -12.50
C ASN A 150 -10.03 0.84 -11.54
N PHE A 151 -8.92 1.36 -12.06
CA PHE A 151 -7.70 1.66 -11.29
C PHE A 151 -7.15 3.05 -11.60
N ILE A 152 -6.35 3.58 -10.66
CA ILE A 152 -5.99 5.00 -10.62
C ILE A 152 -5.05 5.42 -11.76
N VAL A 153 -4.07 4.58 -12.10
CA VAL A 153 -3.04 4.91 -13.11
C VAL A 153 -3.26 4.04 -14.34
N ASP A 154 -3.55 4.70 -15.48
CA ASP A 154 -3.71 4.06 -16.79
C ASP A 154 -4.66 2.83 -16.78
N ASP A 155 -5.67 2.84 -15.89
CA ASP A 155 -6.61 1.73 -15.65
C ASP A 155 -5.95 0.38 -15.34
N THR A 156 -4.74 0.40 -14.79
CA THR A 156 -3.96 -0.79 -14.40
C THR A 156 -3.64 -0.74 -12.92
N PHE A 157 -3.87 -1.85 -12.21
CA PHE A 157 -3.57 -1.95 -10.78
C PHE A 157 -2.08 -1.73 -10.53
N SER A 158 -1.75 -0.86 -9.57
CA SER A 158 -0.39 -0.43 -9.30
C SER A 158 -0.17 -0.07 -7.82
N VAL A 159 1.05 0.37 -7.47
CA VAL A 159 1.35 0.92 -6.14
C VAL A 159 0.46 2.10 -5.74
N ALA A 160 -0.05 2.87 -6.71
CA ALA A 160 -0.98 3.96 -6.45
C ALA A 160 -2.29 3.41 -5.85
N ASP A 161 -2.78 2.29 -6.39
CA ASP A 161 -3.97 1.63 -5.89
C ASP A 161 -3.75 0.98 -4.54
N VAL A 162 -2.60 0.33 -4.33
CA VAL A 162 -2.23 -0.19 -3.00
C VAL A 162 -2.30 0.93 -1.97
N ALA A 163 -1.67 2.08 -2.22
CA ALA A 163 -1.64 3.18 -1.28
C ALA A 163 -3.05 3.76 -1.04
N VAL A 164 -3.79 4.12 -2.09
CA VAL A 164 -5.10 4.77 -1.94
C VAL A 164 -6.14 3.81 -1.39
N ALA A 165 -6.28 2.61 -1.97
CA ALA A 165 -7.28 1.64 -1.55
C ALA A 165 -7.05 1.13 -0.13
N SER A 166 -5.81 0.98 0.33
CA SER A 166 -5.53 0.57 1.72
C SER A 166 -6.09 1.59 2.72
N TYR A 167 -5.86 2.88 2.49
CA TYR A 167 -6.36 3.94 3.36
C TYR A 167 -7.89 4.01 3.38
N LEU A 168 -8.54 3.78 2.23
CA LEU A 168 -9.99 3.69 2.16
C LEU A 168 -10.51 2.43 2.87
N ASN A 169 -9.88 1.27 2.67
CA ASN A 169 -10.32 -0.01 3.22
C ASN A 169 -10.02 -0.19 4.72
N TYR A 170 -9.14 0.62 5.30
CA TYR A 170 -9.03 0.74 6.76
C TYR A 170 -10.25 1.44 7.39
N VAL A 171 -11.03 2.24 6.66
CA VAL A 171 -12.21 2.92 7.22
C VAL A 171 -13.27 1.93 7.71
N PRO A 172 -13.66 0.89 6.94
CA PRO A 172 -14.43 -0.25 7.42
C PRO A 172 -13.90 -0.85 8.73
N LEU A 173 -12.59 -1.03 8.85
CA LEU A 173 -11.95 -1.65 10.03
C LEU A 173 -12.12 -0.80 11.30
N PHE A 174 -11.91 0.52 11.20
CA PHE A 174 -11.95 1.41 12.37
C PHE A 174 -13.35 1.93 12.72
N ASN A 175 -14.25 2.01 11.74
CA ASN A 175 -15.56 2.63 11.92
C ASN A 175 -16.70 1.61 11.86
N GLY A 176 -16.48 0.45 11.25
CA GLY A 176 -17.52 -0.56 11.05
C GLY A 176 -18.80 0.03 10.44
N ASP A 177 -19.93 -0.37 11.02
CA ASP A 177 -21.27 0.09 10.63
C ASP A 177 -21.67 1.48 11.16
N SER A 178 -20.79 2.18 11.89
CA SER A 178 -21.12 3.50 12.45
C SER A 178 -21.14 4.63 11.41
N VAL A 179 -20.72 4.35 10.18
CA VAL A 179 -20.67 5.30 9.06
C VAL A 179 -21.29 4.70 7.80
N THR A 180 -21.71 5.58 6.88
CA THR A 180 -22.17 5.19 5.53
C THR A 180 -21.46 6.00 4.47
N LEU A 181 -21.00 5.33 3.42
CA LEU A 181 -20.31 5.94 2.27
C LEU A 181 -21.18 5.92 1.00
N ARG A 182 -22.50 5.78 1.15
CA ARG A 182 -23.44 5.66 0.02
C ARG A 182 -23.45 6.85 -0.96
N GLU A 183 -22.98 8.01 -0.53
CA GLU A 183 -22.92 9.23 -1.34
C GLU A 183 -21.67 9.28 -2.25
N ILE A 184 -20.73 8.34 -2.11
CA ILE A 184 -19.53 8.18 -2.96
C ILE A 184 -19.44 6.76 -3.57
N PRO A 185 -20.44 6.35 -4.36
CA PRO A 185 -20.58 4.98 -4.82
C PRO A 185 -19.48 4.47 -5.77
N ASN A 186 -18.80 5.33 -6.54
CA ASN A 186 -17.65 4.92 -7.35
C ASN A 186 -16.45 4.58 -6.46
N VAL A 187 -16.18 5.39 -5.43
CA VAL A 187 -15.16 5.08 -4.42
C VAL A 187 -15.48 3.77 -3.71
N VAL A 188 -16.74 3.54 -3.32
CA VAL A 188 -17.14 2.29 -2.65
C VAL A 188 -16.97 1.07 -3.57
N ARG A 189 -17.30 1.18 -4.87
CA ARG A 189 -17.03 0.10 -5.83
C ARG A 189 -15.54 -0.18 -5.99
N TYR A 190 -14.72 0.87 -6.00
CA TYR A 190 -13.27 0.75 -6.06
C TYR A 190 -12.69 0.06 -4.81
N MET A 191 -13.17 0.44 -3.63
CA MET A 191 -12.84 -0.21 -2.35
C MET A 191 -13.11 -1.71 -2.39
N GLU A 192 -14.32 -2.09 -2.82
CA GLU A 192 -14.74 -3.48 -2.97
C GLU A 192 -13.86 -4.22 -3.97
N ARG A 193 -13.67 -3.67 -5.17
CA ARG A 193 -12.82 -4.26 -6.23
C ARG A 193 -11.40 -4.54 -5.76
N CYS A 194 -10.81 -3.62 -4.99
CA CYS A 194 -9.48 -3.82 -4.43
C CYS A 194 -9.47 -4.90 -3.34
N ALA A 195 -10.51 -4.94 -2.51
CA ALA A 195 -10.65 -5.97 -1.48
C ALA A 195 -10.97 -7.36 -2.05
N GLU A 196 -11.49 -7.47 -3.27
CA GLU A 196 -11.73 -8.75 -3.95
C GLU A 196 -10.46 -9.46 -4.42
N ARG A 197 -9.32 -8.77 -4.41
CA ARG A 197 -8.04 -9.37 -4.80
C ARG A 197 -7.56 -10.36 -3.75
N ASP A 198 -7.13 -11.54 -4.17
CA ASP A 198 -6.68 -12.61 -3.26
C ASP A 198 -5.52 -12.16 -2.37
N LYS A 199 -4.56 -11.41 -2.94
CA LYS A 199 -3.40 -10.90 -2.20
C LYS A 199 -3.79 -9.82 -1.17
N PHE A 200 -4.90 -9.10 -1.36
CA PHE A 200 -5.44 -8.21 -0.33
C PHE A 200 -5.88 -9.04 0.88
N GLY A 201 -6.64 -10.12 0.65
CA GLY A 201 -7.07 -11.03 1.72
C GLY A 201 -5.90 -11.72 2.43
N ALA A 202 -4.85 -12.10 1.71
CA ALA A 202 -3.64 -12.67 2.28
C ALA A 202 -2.92 -11.67 3.20
N ALA A 203 -2.79 -10.42 2.77
CA ALA A 203 -2.06 -9.39 3.48
C ALA A 203 -2.82 -8.81 4.67
N PHE A 204 -4.10 -8.47 4.51
CA PHE A 204 -4.94 -7.83 5.55
C PHE A 204 -5.70 -8.84 6.43
N GLY A 205 -5.75 -10.10 6.00
CA GLY A 205 -6.50 -11.16 6.65
C GLY A 205 -7.95 -11.27 6.15
N PRO A 206 -8.51 -12.49 6.13
CA PRO A 206 -9.82 -12.77 5.56
C PRO A 206 -10.97 -12.09 6.32
N GLN A 207 -10.82 -11.85 7.62
CA GLN A 207 -11.84 -11.14 8.41
C GLN A 207 -11.98 -9.68 7.96
N HIS A 208 -10.86 -9.00 7.72
CA HIS A 208 -10.87 -7.62 7.20
C HIS A 208 -11.44 -7.61 5.78
N GLN A 209 -10.97 -8.49 4.90
CA GLN A 209 -11.48 -8.61 3.54
C GLN A 209 -13.01 -8.77 3.49
N ASN A 210 -13.55 -9.72 4.27
CA ASN A 210 -14.99 -9.97 4.33
C ASN A 210 -15.77 -8.76 4.89
N MET A 211 -15.22 -8.07 5.89
CA MET A 211 -15.83 -6.87 6.46
C MET A 211 -15.93 -5.74 5.43
N VAL A 212 -14.86 -5.48 4.68
CA VAL A 212 -14.87 -4.46 3.61
C VAL A 212 -15.94 -4.77 2.59
N ARG A 213 -16.00 -6.01 2.09
CA ARG A 213 -16.98 -6.42 1.08
C ARG A 213 -18.42 -6.29 1.59
N ALA A 214 -18.68 -6.75 2.82
CA ALA A 214 -20.00 -6.65 3.43
C ALA A 214 -20.47 -5.18 3.57
N LEU A 215 -19.60 -4.30 4.08
CA LEU A 215 -19.91 -2.89 4.28
C LEU A 215 -20.07 -2.14 2.95
N CYS A 216 -19.19 -2.41 1.95
CA CYS A 216 -19.31 -1.82 0.62
C CYS A 216 -20.65 -2.21 -0.04
N GLY A 217 -21.00 -3.51 -0.03
CA GLY A 217 -22.27 -3.98 -0.56
C GLY A 217 -23.48 -3.32 0.11
N LYS A 218 -23.44 -3.15 1.44
CA LYS A 218 -24.47 -2.44 2.20
C LYS A 218 -24.58 -0.97 1.78
N TRP A 219 -23.48 -0.22 1.74
CA TRP A 219 -23.50 1.20 1.38
C TRP A 219 -23.99 1.44 -0.06
N LEU A 220 -23.62 0.55 -0.99
CA LEU A 220 -24.12 0.60 -2.37
C LEU A 220 -25.63 0.35 -2.46
N ALA A 221 -26.16 -0.59 -1.66
CA ALA A 221 -27.60 -0.84 -1.59
C ALA A 221 -28.38 0.35 -1.00
N GLU A 222 -27.85 0.99 0.04
CA GLU A 222 -28.45 2.19 0.64
C GLU A 222 -28.53 3.36 -0.35
N GLY A 223 -27.50 3.56 -1.17
CA GLY A 223 -27.47 4.62 -2.19
C GLY A 223 -28.56 4.45 -3.25
N LYS A 224 -28.81 3.21 -3.71
CA LYS A 224 -29.88 2.89 -4.67
C LYS A 224 -31.27 3.18 -4.08
N ALA A 225 -31.53 2.70 -2.86
CA ALA A 225 -32.80 2.93 -2.19
C ALA A 225 -33.09 4.42 -1.90
N GLY A 226 -32.04 5.21 -1.62
CA GLY A 226 -32.15 6.66 -1.46
C GLY A 226 -32.47 7.40 -2.76
N GLY A 227 -31.93 6.93 -3.89
CA GLY A 227 -32.22 7.47 -5.24
C GLY A 227 -33.65 7.24 -5.69
N GLU A 228 -34.18 6.03 -5.47
CA GLU A 228 -35.58 5.69 -5.80
C GLU A 228 -36.58 6.58 -5.04
N LYS A 229 -36.37 6.81 -3.73
CA LYS A 229 -37.24 7.67 -2.92
C LYS A 229 -37.23 9.13 -3.37
N LYS A 230 -36.11 9.65 -3.88
CA LYS A 230 -36.03 11.02 -4.42
C LYS A 230 -36.82 11.17 -5.73
N MET A 231 -36.93 10.12 -6.55
CA MET A 231 -37.74 10.17 -7.79
C MET A 231 -39.25 10.16 -7.55
N PHE A 232 -39.73 9.51 -6.48
CA PHE A 232 -41.16 9.47 -6.16
C PHE A 232 -41.69 10.75 -5.48
N GLY A 233 -40.82 11.64 -5.00
CA GLY A 233 -41.20 12.91 -4.37
C GLY A 233 -41.26 14.12 -5.30
N LEU A 234 -41.12 13.92 -6.61
CA LEU A 234 -41.08 14.98 -7.64
C LEU A 234 -42.36 15.07 -8.51
N PHE A 235 -43.46 14.47 -8.04
CA PHE A 235 -44.79 14.60 -8.65
C PHE A 235 -45.79 15.21 -7.68
#